data_AF-A0A7F8KC27-F1
#
_entry.id   AF-A0A7F8KC27-F1
#
_cell.length_a   1.000
_cell.length_b   1.000
_cell.length_c   1.000
_cell.angle_alpha   90.00
_cell.angle_beta   90.00
_cell.angle_gamma   90.00
#
_symmetry.space_group_name_H-M   'P 1'
#
loop_
_entity.id
_entity.type
_entity.pdbx_description
1 polymer ?
#
loop_
_entity_poly.entity_id
_entity_poly.type
_entity_poly.pdbx_seq_one_letter_code
_entity_poly.pdbx_strand_id
1 'polypeptide(L)'
;MDTSSKENIQLFSKNSMQPVGRPSFKTEYPSSEEKQPCCGELKVFLGALSFVYFAKALAEGYLKSTITQIERRFDIPSSLVGVIDGSFEIGNLLVITFVSYFGAKLHRPKIIGAGCLIMGVGTLLIAMPHFFMEQYRYERYSPFSNSTFSISPCFLGSNSPLPISVMEKSQSKINNECEIDAGSSMWAYVFLGNLLRGIGETPIQPLGIAYLDDFANEDNAAFYIGCVQTVAIIGPIFGFLLGSLCAKLYVDIGFVNLDHINITPKDPQWVGAWWLGYLIAGSISLLAAVPFWYLPKSLPRPRSREDSNSSSEKSKFIMDDHTDYQTPLGEKAKIMEMARDFLPSLKSLFGNPVYFLYLCASTVQFNSLFGMVTYKPKYIEQQYGQSSSKANFVIGLINIPAVAFGIFSGGIVMKKFRISVCGAAKLYLGSSVLGYLLFLSLFALGCENSDVAGLTVSYQGLQLKMQMFRDKMGTHVWCKWNYICIGLPCWLSNLHREWKDYYI
;
A
#
# COMPACT_ATOMS: atom_id res chain seq x y z
N MET A 1 61.56 -32.58 20.57
CA MET A 1 62.55 -33.33 21.35
C MET A 1 61.86 -33.67 22.67
N ASP A 2 60.85 -34.54 22.62
CA ASP A 2 60.98 -36.02 22.65
C ASP A 2 61.40 -36.49 24.04
N THR A 3 60.81 -37.46 24.75
CA THR A 3 59.61 -38.32 24.70
C THR A 3 59.89 -39.34 25.82
N SER A 4 58.92 -39.71 26.66
CA SER A 4 58.78 -41.06 27.27
C SER A 4 57.49 -41.05 28.11
N SER A 5 56.37 -41.67 27.69
CA SER A 5 55.98 -43.10 27.75
C SER A 5 55.80 -43.61 29.19
N LYS A 6 54.85 -44.46 29.61
CA LYS A 6 53.63 -45.12 29.09
C LYS A 6 53.19 -46.02 30.27
N GLU A 7 51.90 -46.19 30.56
CA GLU A 7 51.36 -47.32 31.34
C GLU A 7 49.82 -47.27 31.29
N ASN A 8 49.03 -48.34 31.22
CA ASN A 8 49.11 -49.69 30.64
C ASN A 8 47.65 -50.18 30.56
N ILE A 9 47.32 -50.99 29.54
CA ILE A 9 45.99 -51.54 29.24
C ILE A 9 45.92 -53.01 29.69
N GLN A 10 44.77 -53.40 30.28
CA GLN A 10 44.12 -54.72 30.38
C GLN A 10 44.95 -56.02 30.42
N LEU A 11 44.66 -56.90 31.40
CA LEU A 11 44.53 -58.35 31.12
C LEU A 11 43.63 -59.09 32.14
N PHE A 12 42.55 -59.66 31.61
CA PHE A 12 41.87 -60.93 31.91
C PHE A 12 42.07 -61.66 33.26
N SER A 13 40.94 -61.99 33.90
CA SER A 13 40.63 -63.38 34.30
C SER A 13 39.12 -63.60 34.34
N LYS A 14 38.71 -64.76 33.83
CA LYS A 14 37.37 -65.17 33.42
C LYS A 14 36.94 -66.36 34.30
N ASN A 15 35.62 -66.54 34.46
CA ASN A 15 34.89 -67.74 34.91
C ASN A 15 34.84 -67.97 36.44
N SER A 16 33.74 -68.39 37.07
CA SER A 16 32.43 -68.90 36.62
C SER A 16 31.45 -68.95 37.80
N MET A 17 30.18 -69.17 37.47
CA MET A 17 29.06 -69.69 38.29
C MET A 17 28.03 -68.65 38.78
N GLN A 18 26.96 -68.53 37.99
CA GLN A 18 25.58 -68.46 38.47
C GLN A 18 24.93 -69.84 38.20
N PRO A 19 23.95 -70.33 39.00
CA PRO A 19 22.56 -69.86 38.88
C PRO A 19 21.74 -69.89 40.21
N VAL A 20 20.76 -69.03 40.45
CA VAL A 20 19.27 -69.21 40.35
C VAL A 20 18.75 -68.31 41.50
N GLY A 21 17.72 -67.47 41.46
CA GLY A 21 16.72 -67.04 40.50
C GLY A 21 15.65 -66.26 41.28
N ARG A 22 15.28 -65.05 40.83
CA ARG A 22 13.93 -64.44 40.95
C ARG A 22 13.93 -63.14 40.11
N PRO A 23 12.93 -62.89 39.24
CA PRO A 23 12.94 -61.74 38.34
C PRO A 23 12.43 -60.48 39.04
N SER A 24 13.17 -59.37 38.98
CA SER A 24 12.59 -58.04 39.19
C SER A 24 12.33 -57.42 37.83
N PHE A 25 11.06 -57.19 37.54
CA PHE A 25 10.56 -56.45 36.39
C PHE A 25 11.22 -55.05 36.36
N LYS A 26 12.18 -54.83 35.45
CA LYS A 26 12.61 -53.49 35.07
C LYS A 26 11.74 -53.07 33.89
N THR A 27 10.76 -52.22 34.17
CA THR A 27 10.10 -51.44 33.12
C THR A 27 11.10 -50.38 32.67
N GLU A 28 11.85 -50.67 31.61
CA GLU A 28 12.49 -49.64 30.79
C GLU A 28 11.38 -48.79 30.17
N TYR A 29 11.20 -47.58 30.69
CA TYR A 29 10.54 -46.54 29.91
C TYR A 29 11.54 -46.05 28.87
N PRO A 30 11.22 -46.10 27.57
CA PRO A 30 12.05 -45.46 26.57
C PRO A 30 11.98 -43.94 26.81
N SER A 31 13.13 -43.31 27.02
CA SER A 31 13.27 -41.87 26.93
C SER A 31 12.97 -41.47 25.48
N SER A 32 11.72 -41.19 25.19
CA SER A 32 11.35 -40.43 24.01
C SER A 32 12.00 -39.06 24.14
N GLU A 33 13.02 -38.80 23.34
CA GLU A 33 13.39 -37.43 22.97
C GLU A 33 12.12 -36.78 22.38
N GLU A 34 11.36 -36.09 23.22
CA GLU A 34 10.37 -35.12 22.75
C GLU A 34 11.14 -34.07 21.96
N LYS A 35 11.06 -34.15 20.63
CA LYS A 35 11.39 -33.05 19.74
C LYS A 35 10.62 -31.83 20.23
N GLN A 36 11.35 -30.85 20.77
CA GLN A 36 10.83 -29.59 21.29
C GLN A 36 9.70 -29.01 20.42
N PRO A 37 8.46 -28.89 20.93
CA PRO A 37 7.33 -28.26 20.23
C PRO A 37 7.56 -26.76 19.93
N CYS A 38 8.45 -26.09 20.68
CA CYS A 38 8.68 -24.64 20.61
C CYS A 38 9.11 -24.12 19.23
N CYS A 39 9.91 -24.88 18.47
CA CYS A 39 10.45 -24.38 17.19
C CYS A 39 9.42 -24.46 16.05
N GLY A 40 8.43 -25.36 16.17
CA GLY A 40 7.39 -25.54 15.15
C GLY A 40 6.38 -24.39 15.16
N GLU A 41 5.86 -24.04 16.33
CA GLU A 41 4.78 -23.06 16.46
C GLU A 41 5.22 -21.63 16.09
N LEU A 42 6.44 -21.22 16.45
CA LEU A 42 6.98 -19.92 16.03
C LEU A 42 7.19 -19.85 14.50
N LYS A 43 7.63 -20.94 13.88
CA LYS A 43 7.79 -21.01 12.42
C LYS A 43 6.44 -20.97 11.70
N VAL A 44 5.41 -21.62 12.25
CA VAL A 44 4.04 -21.55 11.73
C VAL A 44 3.50 -20.12 11.85
N PHE A 45 3.70 -19.46 13.00
CA PHE A 45 3.34 -18.05 13.17
C PHE A 45 4.07 -17.14 12.17
N LEU A 46 5.38 -17.34 12.00
CA LEU A 46 6.19 -16.58 11.04
C LEU A 46 5.68 -16.76 9.60
N GLY A 47 5.36 -18.00 9.21
CA GLY A 47 4.79 -18.30 7.90
C GLY A 47 3.42 -17.65 7.69
N ALA A 48 2.53 -17.76 8.68
CA ALA A 48 1.20 -17.13 8.66
C ALA A 48 1.30 -15.60 8.59
N LEU A 49 2.17 -14.99 9.40
CA LEU A 49 2.40 -13.54 9.40
C LEU A 49 2.97 -13.07 8.07
N SER A 50 3.95 -13.80 7.51
CA SER A 50 4.51 -13.48 6.19
C SER A 50 3.44 -13.55 5.09
N PHE A 51 2.57 -14.56 5.13
CA PHE A 51 1.48 -14.69 4.17
C PHE A 51 0.44 -13.57 4.28
N VAL A 52 0.09 -13.13 5.50
CA VAL A 52 -0.78 -11.97 5.70
C VAL A 52 -0.12 -10.68 5.20
N TYR A 53 1.17 -10.48 5.44
CA TYR A 53 1.92 -9.32 4.92
C TYR A 53 1.95 -9.31 3.39
N PHE A 54 2.08 -10.48 2.75
CA PHE A 54 1.93 -10.60 1.32
C PHE A 54 0.51 -10.23 0.86
N ALA A 55 -0.52 -10.79 1.51
CA ALA A 55 -1.92 -10.56 1.15
C ALA A 55 -2.32 -9.08 1.26
N LYS A 56 -1.97 -8.42 2.38
CA LYS A 56 -2.29 -7.00 2.60
C LYS A 56 -1.61 -6.09 1.57
N ALA A 57 -0.33 -6.36 1.28
CA ALA A 57 0.45 -5.54 0.36
C ALA A 57 0.11 -5.81 -1.12
N LEU A 58 -0.35 -7.02 -1.45
CA LEU A 58 -0.95 -7.34 -2.75
C LEU A 58 -2.25 -6.55 -2.96
N ALA A 59 -3.14 -6.52 -1.98
CA ALA A 59 -4.39 -5.78 -2.04
C ALA A 59 -4.14 -4.26 -2.20
N GLU A 60 -3.17 -3.72 -1.45
CA GLU A 60 -2.75 -2.33 -1.58
C GLU A 60 -2.20 -2.02 -2.98
N GLY A 61 -1.27 -2.84 -3.50
CA GLY A 61 -0.75 -2.68 -4.85
C GLY A 61 -1.83 -2.74 -5.93
N TYR A 62 -2.81 -3.63 -5.76
CA TYR A 62 -3.95 -3.73 -6.68
C TYR A 62 -4.86 -2.49 -6.63
N LEU A 63 -5.16 -1.97 -5.44
CA LEU A 63 -5.92 -0.72 -5.28
C LEU A 63 -5.27 0.43 -6.05
N LYS A 64 -3.96 0.65 -5.85
CA LYS A 64 -3.21 1.70 -6.57
C LYS A 64 -3.24 1.52 -8.09
N SER A 65 -3.19 0.28 -8.57
CA SER A 65 -3.21 -0.04 -10.00
C SER A 65 -4.58 0.19 -10.69
N THR A 66 -5.68 0.24 -9.93
CA THR A 66 -7.04 0.34 -10.47
C THR A 66 -7.66 1.74 -10.34
N ILE A 67 -6.94 2.71 -9.77
CA ILE A 67 -7.39 4.09 -9.56
C ILE A 67 -7.98 4.71 -10.83
N THR A 68 -7.30 4.60 -11.96
CA THR A 68 -7.78 5.16 -13.24
C THR A 68 -9.03 4.46 -13.76
N GLN A 69 -9.22 3.19 -13.45
CA GLN A 69 -10.39 2.41 -13.84
C GLN A 69 -11.62 2.80 -13.01
N ILE A 70 -11.43 3.00 -11.70
CA ILE A 70 -12.47 3.49 -10.78
C ILE A 70 -12.88 4.91 -11.20
N GLU A 71 -11.91 5.78 -11.52
CA GLU A 71 -12.19 7.14 -12.00
C GLU A 71 -13.08 7.13 -13.24
N ARG A 72 -12.72 6.33 -14.26
CA ARG A 72 -13.49 6.21 -15.52
C ARG A 72 -14.83 5.52 -15.34
N ARG A 73 -14.94 4.55 -14.44
CA ARG A 73 -16.18 3.78 -14.22
C ARG A 73 -17.25 4.61 -13.53
N PHE A 74 -16.88 5.40 -12.53
CA PHE A 74 -17.82 6.20 -11.75
C PHE A 74 -17.92 7.65 -12.24
N ASP A 75 -17.12 8.03 -13.24
CA ASP A 75 -17.00 9.39 -13.77
C ASP A 75 -16.81 10.44 -12.65
N ILE A 76 -15.85 10.15 -11.76
CA ILE A 76 -15.57 10.97 -10.57
C ILE A 76 -14.27 11.76 -10.71
N PRO A 77 -14.15 12.95 -10.10
CA PRO A 77 -12.90 13.71 -10.15
C PRO A 77 -11.79 13.00 -9.37
N SER A 78 -10.54 13.22 -9.79
CA SER A 78 -9.36 12.60 -9.16
C SER A 78 -9.18 12.96 -7.70
N SER A 79 -9.68 14.13 -7.28
CA SER A 79 -9.72 14.55 -5.87
C SER A 79 -10.56 13.60 -5.02
N LEU A 80 -11.73 13.17 -5.54
CA LEU A 80 -12.61 12.22 -4.85
C LEU A 80 -11.99 10.83 -4.82
N VAL A 81 -11.36 10.38 -5.92
CA VAL A 81 -10.63 9.10 -5.92
C VAL A 81 -9.48 9.12 -4.91
N GLY A 82 -8.79 10.26 -4.76
CA GLY A 82 -7.78 10.45 -3.71
C GLY A 82 -8.36 10.33 -2.30
N VAL A 83 -9.58 10.81 -2.05
CA VAL A 83 -10.29 10.61 -0.77
C VAL A 83 -10.68 9.14 -0.56
N ILE A 84 -11.12 8.44 -1.62
CA ILE A 84 -11.42 7.01 -1.58
C ILE A 84 -10.17 6.21 -1.24
N ASP A 85 -9.05 6.50 -1.88
CA ASP A 85 -7.75 5.86 -1.59
C ASP A 85 -7.29 6.15 -0.15
N GLY A 86 -7.41 7.41 0.28
CA GLY A 86 -7.08 7.85 1.64
C GLY A 86 -7.99 7.28 2.75
N SER A 87 -9.19 6.79 2.40
CA SER A 87 -10.11 6.18 3.38
C SER A 87 -9.51 4.97 4.10
N PHE A 88 -8.57 4.26 3.46
CA PHE A 88 -7.79 3.21 4.11
C PHE A 88 -7.05 3.72 5.35
N GLU A 89 -6.32 4.84 5.20
CA GLU A 89 -5.58 5.42 6.31
C GLU A 89 -6.51 6.01 7.37
N ILE A 90 -7.65 6.58 6.96
CA ILE A 90 -8.69 7.02 7.90
C ILE A 90 -9.14 5.83 8.77
N GLY A 91 -9.44 4.69 8.15
CA GLY A 91 -9.86 3.48 8.85
C GLY A 91 -8.79 2.95 9.80
N ASN A 92 -7.54 2.96 9.34
CA ASN A 92 -6.41 2.50 10.14
C ASN A 92 -6.18 3.39 11.36
N LEU A 93 -6.11 4.71 11.16
CA LEU A 93 -5.86 5.70 12.23
C LEU A 93 -6.94 5.71 13.31
N LEU A 94 -8.21 5.40 12.95
CA LEU A 94 -9.30 5.32 13.91
C LEU A 94 -9.08 4.25 15.00
N VAL A 95 -8.36 3.17 14.66
CA VAL A 95 -8.31 1.96 15.50
C VAL A 95 -6.88 1.65 15.98
N ILE A 96 -5.85 2.21 15.34
CA ILE A 96 -4.44 1.84 15.60
C ILE A 96 -3.98 2.11 17.03
N THR A 97 -4.35 3.24 17.61
CA THR A 97 -3.99 3.58 18.99
C THR A 97 -4.62 2.58 19.97
N PHE A 98 -5.91 2.28 19.78
CA PHE A 98 -6.65 1.34 20.63
C PHE A 98 -6.06 -0.07 20.52
N VAL A 99 -5.86 -0.56 19.30
CA VAL A 99 -5.33 -1.91 19.06
C VAL A 99 -3.88 -2.07 19.50
N SER A 100 -3.03 -1.06 19.28
CA SER A 100 -1.62 -1.12 19.70
C SER A 100 -1.48 -1.16 21.22
N TYR A 101 -2.33 -0.43 21.95
CA TYR A 101 -2.28 -0.37 23.40
C TYR A 101 -3.01 -1.56 24.06
N PHE A 102 -4.28 -1.78 23.72
CA PHE A 102 -5.12 -2.81 24.36
C PHE A 102 -4.95 -4.19 23.72
N GLY A 103 -4.75 -4.25 22.39
CA GLY A 103 -4.60 -5.52 21.68
C GLY A 103 -3.34 -6.28 22.08
N ALA A 104 -2.30 -5.60 22.55
CA ALA A 104 -1.07 -6.20 23.05
C ALA A 104 -1.29 -7.07 24.31
N LYS A 105 -2.34 -6.81 25.09
CA LYS A 105 -2.69 -7.54 26.34
C LYS A 105 -3.74 -8.64 26.15
N LEU A 106 -4.36 -8.69 24.98
CA LEU A 106 -5.36 -9.68 24.62
C LEU A 106 -4.73 -10.84 23.81
N HIS A 107 -5.55 -11.77 23.31
CA HIS A 107 -5.08 -12.89 22.51
C HIS A 107 -4.62 -12.44 21.12
N ARG A 108 -3.37 -11.99 21.01
CA ARG A 108 -2.82 -11.31 19.82
C ARG A 108 -3.07 -12.05 18.50
N PRO A 109 -2.80 -13.37 18.36
CA PRO A 109 -3.07 -14.08 17.10
C PRO A 109 -4.54 -14.00 16.66
N LYS A 110 -5.50 -14.20 17.56
CA LYS A 110 -6.94 -14.13 17.23
C LYS A 110 -7.38 -12.73 16.81
N ILE A 111 -6.81 -11.68 17.40
CA ILE A 111 -7.08 -10.29 16.98
C ILE A 111 -6.53 -10.04 15.56
N ILE A 112 -5.32 -10.54 15.27
CA ILE A 112 -4.76 -10.49 13.91
C ILE A 112 -5.68 -11.23 12.93
N GLY A 113 -6.13 -12.44 13.29
CA GLY A 113 -7.08 -13.23 12.49
C GLY A 113 -8.40 -12.51 12.23
N ALA A 114 -8.99 -11.89 13.26
CA ALA A 114 -10.20 -11.09 13.13
C ALA A 114 -9.98 -9.86 12.22
N GLY A 115 -8.83 -9.18 12.36
CA GLY A 115 -8.42 -8.11 11.46
C GLY A 115 -8.32 -8.57 10.00
N CYS A 116 -7.70 -9.73 9.76
CA CYS A 116 -7.61 -10.32 8.41
C CYS A 116 -8.98 -10.64 7.81
N LEU A 117 -9.94 -11.11 8.63
CA LEU A 117 -11.31 -11.31 8.17
C LEU A 117 -11.98 -9.98 7.76
N ILE A 118 -11.89 -8.95 8.59
CA ILE A 118 -12.43 -7.62 8.29
C ILE A 118 -11.78 -7.05 7.03
N MET A 119 -10.46 -7.19 6.90
CA MET A 119 -9.70 -6.77 5.73
C MET A 119 -10.16 -7.49 4.45
N GLY A 120 -10.35 -8.82 4.52
CA GLY A 120 -10.85 -9.61 3.40
C GLY A 120 -12.27 -9.22 2.99
N VAL A 121 -13.19 -9.08 3.95
CA VAL A 121 -14.57 -8.62 3.69
C VAL A 121 -14.60 -7.21 3.12
N GLY A 122 -13.80 -6.28 3.67
CA GLY A 122 -13.66 -4.93 3.14
C GLY A 122 -13.15 -4.91 1.70
N THR A 123 -12.18 -5.77 1.39
CA THR A 123 -11.64 -5.91 0.02
C THR A 123 -12.70 -6.47 -0.95
N LEU A 124 -13.50 -7.46 -0.53
CA LEU A 124 -14.62 -7.97 -1.34
C LEU A 124 -15.73 -6.94 -1.54
N LEU A 125 -15.98 -6.09 -0.53
CA LEU A 125 -16.98 -5.03 -0.60
C LEU A 125 -16.63 -4.00 -1.70
N ILE A 126 -15.34 -3.75 -1.93
CA ILE A 126 -14.88 -2.88 -3.03
C ILE A 126 -15.35 -3.40 -4.39
N ALA A 127 -15.43 -4.72 -4.59
CA ALA A 127 -15.87 -5.31 -5.86
C ALA A 127 -17.40 -5.27 -6.07
N MET A 128 -18.19 -5.09 -5.01
CA MET A 128 -19.65 -5.21 -5.04
C MET A 128 -20.37 -4.29 -6.04
N PRO A 129 -19.97 -3.02 -6.23
CA PRO A 129 -20.64 -2.14 -7.19
C PRO A 129 -20.75 -2.72 -8.59
N HIS A 130 -19.75 -3.49 -9.05
CA HIS A 130 -19.81 -4.08 -10.38
C HIS A 130 -21.00 -5.03 -10.54
N PHE A 131 -21.40 -5.75 -9.50
CA PHE A 131 -22.50 -6.72 -9.54
C PHE A 131 -23.88 -6.08 -9.38
N PHE A 132 -23.96 -4.85 -8.84
CA PHE A 132 -25.21 -4.13 -8.66
C PHE A 132 -25.49 -3.12 -9.77
N MET A 133 -24.44 -2.65 -10.45
CA MET A 133 -24.55 -1.65 -11.49
C MET A 133 -24.86 -2.28 -12.85
N GLU A 134 -25.53 -1.51 -13.70
CA GLU A 134 -25.74 -1.88 -15.10
C GLU A 134 -24.42 -1.92 -15.89
N GLN A 135 -24.47 -2.57 -17.05
CA GLN A 135 -23.34 -2.71 -17.97
C GLN A 135 -22.72 -1.35 -18.30
N TYR A 136 -21.40 -1.31 -18.47
CA TYR A 136 -20.70 -0.08 -18.83
C TYR A 136 -21.07 0.38 -20.24
N ARG A 137 -21.69 1.56 -20.33
CA ARG A 137 -22.05 2.19 -21.61
C ARG A 137 -20.99 3.23 -21.94
N TYR A 138 -20.36 3.06 -23.11
CA TYR A 138 -19.48 4.07 -23.68
C TYR A 138 -20.18 4.74 -24.87
N GLU A 139 -19.90 6.03 -25.10
CA GLU A 139 -20.51 6.78 -26.19
C GLU A 139 -20.00 6.26 -27.55
N ARG A 140 -20.89 5.60 -28.30
CA ARG A 140 -20.62 5.27 -29.71
C ARG A 140 -20.96 6.47 -30.58
N TYR A 141 -19.95 7.18 -31.06
CA TYR A 141 -20.12 8.06 -32.21
C TYR A 141 -20.41 7.19 -33.45
N SER A 142 -21.67 7.12 -33.87
CA SER A 142 -22.04 6.57 -35.17
C SER A 142 -21.64 7.57 -36.26
N PRO A 143 -20.76 7.22 -37.21
CA PRO A 143 -20.48 8.08 -38.37
C PRO A 143 -21.56 7.99 -39.45
N PHE A 144 -22.68 7.30 -39.20
CA PHE A 144 -23.70 7.05 -40.21
C PHE A 144 -25.09 7.48 -39.71
N SER A 145 -25.34 8.77 -39.78
CA SER A 145 -26.64 9.28 -40.21
C SER A 145 -26.37 10.17 -41.42
N ASN A 146 -26.99 9.86 -42.56
CA ASN A 146 -26.90 10.64 -43.79
C ASN A 146 -27.52 12.03 -43.57
N SER A 147 -26.75 12.92 -42.96
CA SER A 147 -27.09 14.34 -42.76
C SER A 147 -25.78 15.12 -42.71
N THR A 148 -25.62 16.04 -43.65
CA THR A 148 -24.39 16.73 -44.04
C THR A 148 -23.86 17.75 -43.02
N PHE A 149 -23.92 17.47 -41.72
CA PHE A 149 -23.37 18.32 -40.68
C PHE A 149 -22.66 17.49 -39.62
N SER A 150 -21.37 17.27 -39.84
CA SER A 150 -20.42 16.84 -38.81
C SER A 150 -20.19 18.00 -37.84
N ILE A 151 -21.08 18.17 -36.87
CA ILE A 151 -20.83 19.09 -35.76
C ILE A 151 -19.91 18.36 -34.78
N SER A 152 -18.63 18.73 -34.80
CA SER A 152 -17.71 18.33 -33.74
C SER A 152 -18.18 18.96 -32.42
N PRO A 153 -18.02 18.28 -31.27
CA PRO A 153 -18.50 18.76 -29.97
C PRO A 153 -17.79 20.03 -29.44
N CYS A 154 -16.90 20.63 -30.23
CA CYS A 154 -16.15 21.85 -29.87
C CYS A 154 -16.21 22.94 -30.95
N PHE A 155 -17.38 23.23 -31.52
CA PHE A 155 -17.59 24.48 -32.26
C PHE A 155 -18.36 25.49 -31.40
N LEU A 156 -17.64 26.24 -30.57
CA LEU A 156 -18.18 27.40 -29.87
C LEU A 156 -17.92 28.66 -30.71
N GLY A 157 -18.98 29.17 -31.34
CA GLY A 157 -19.12 30.59 -31.73
C GLY A 157 -18.21 31.12 -32.83
N SER A 158 -18.57 30.91 -34.09
CA SER A 158 -18.13 31.82 -35.16
C SER A 158 -19.02 33.06 -35.13
N ASN A 159 -18.50 34.16 -34.59
CA ASN A 159 -19.13 35.47 -34.67
C ASN A 159 -19.09 35.96 -36.13
N SER A 160 -20.22 35.89 -36.82
CA SER A 160 -20.48 36.67 -38.03
C SER A 160 -21.99 36.96 -38.09
N PRO A 161 -22.43 38.24 -38.05
CA PRO A 161 -23.83 38.58 -38.03
C PRO A 161 -24.36 38.58 -39.45
N LEU A 162 -25.26 37.65 -39.79
CA LEU A 162 -26.18 37.81 -40.91
C LEU A 162 -27.57 37.32 -40.50
N PRO A 163 -28.63 38.09 -40.82
CA PRO A 163 -29.93 37.94 -40.17
C PRO A 163 -30.70 36.80 -40.83
N ILE A 164 -30.98 35.74 -40.06
CA ILE A 164 -32.00 34.76 -40.44
C ILE A 164 -33.29 35.16 -39.73
N SER A 165 -34.23 35.62 -40.55
CA SER A 165 -35.57 36.03 -40.19
C SER A 165 -36.30 34.97 -39.37
N VAL A 166 -36.85 35.43 -38.25
CA VAL A 166 -37.83 34.74 -37.41
C VAL A 166 -39.00 34.26 -38.27
N MET A 167 -39.23 32.95 -38.30
CA MET A 167 -40.57 32.41 -38.56
C MET A 167 -40.86 31.32 -37.53
N GLU A 168 -41.83 31.64 -36.69
CA GLU A 168 -42.33 30.89 -35.55
C GLU A 168 -43.39 29.86 -36.00
N LYS A 169 -43.11 28.57 -35.78
CA LYS A 169 -44.04 27.43 -35.55
C LYS A 169 -43.21 26.14 -35.69
N SER A 170 -43.31 25.12 -34.84
CA SER A 170 -44.31 24.73 -33.86
C SER A 170 -43.68 23.73 -32.88
N GLN A 171 -44.08 23.83 -31.61
CA GLN A 171 -43.85 22.87 -30.54
C GLN A 171 -43.75 21.40 -30.98
N SER A 172 -42.60 20.78 -30.72
CA SER A 172 -42.54 19.41 -30.22
C SER A 172 -41.76 19.42 -28.91
N LYS A 173 -42.39 18.91 -27.86
CA LYS A 173 -41.78 18.66 -26.55
C LYS A 173 -40.50 17.84 -26.75
N ILE A 174 -39.34 18.48 -26.67
CA ILE A 174 -38.14 17.79 -26.23
C ILE A 174 -38.18 17.95 -24.72
N ASN A 175 -38.56 16.87 -24.05
CA ASN A 175 -38.52 16.78 -22.61
C ASN A 175 -37.13 17.18 -22.14
N ASN A 176 -37.10 17.97 -21.07
CA ASN A 176 -35.91 18.20 -20.25
C ASN A 176 -35.48 16.88 -19.60
N GLU A 177 -34.89 16.00 -20.39
CA GLU A 177 -34.22 14.80 -19.93
C GLU A 177 -32.73 14.95 -20.25
N CYS A 178 -32.18 16.07 -19.80
CA CYS A 178 -30.82 16.07 -19.27
C CYS A 178 -30.97 15.85 -17.77
N GLU A 179 -31.52 14.69 -17.39
CA GLU A 179 -31.06 14.10 -16.14
C GLU A 179 -29.58 13.85 -16.39
N ILE A 180 -28.75 14.69 -15.78
CA ILE A 180 -27.40 14.29 -15.41
C ILE A 180 -27.64 12.98 -14.65
N ASP A 181 -27.39 11.83 -15.31
CA ASP A 181 -27.34 10.54 -14.64
C ASP A 181 -26.49 10.77 -13.40
N ALA A 182 -27.15 10.87 -12.24
CA ALA A 182 -26.48 11.24 -11.01
C ALA A 182 -25.43 10.17 -10.80
N GLY A 183 -24.16 10.52 -11.02
CA GLY A 183 -23.02 9.61 -10.97
C GLY A 183 -23.23 8.67 -9.81
N SER A 184 -23.52 7.42 -10.13
CA SER A 184 -24.15 6.50 -9.20
C SER A 184 -23.37 6.52 -7.88
N SER A 185 -24.06 6.79 -6.76
CA SER A 185 -23.43 6.90 -5.43
C SER A 185 -22.79 5.58 -4.94
N MET A 186 -22.74 4.57 -5.80
CA MET A 186 -22.11 3.28 -5.59
C MET A 186 -20.59 3.36 -5.33
N TRP A 187 -19.92 4.47 -5.67
CA TRP A 187 -18.54 4.71 -5.24
C TRP A 187 -18.39 4.72 -3.70
N ALA A 188 -19.48 4.94 -2.96
CA ALA A 188 -19.51 4.83 -1.50
C ALA A 188 -19.16 3.43 -0.99
N TYR A 189 -19.45 2.37 -1.76
CA TYR A 189 -19.02 1.01 -1.41
C TYR A 189 -17.51 0.83 -1.53
N VAL A 190 -16.89 1.46 -2.54
CA VAL A 190 -15.42 1.47 -2.70
C VAL A 190 -14.78 2.19 -1.51
N PHE A 191 -15.34 3.35 -1.12
CA PHE A 191 -14.93 4.09 0.06
C PHE A 191 -15.06 3.25 1.34
N LEU A 192 -16.25 2.68 1.59
CA LEU A 192 -16.52 1.90 2.80
C LEU A 192 -15.70 0.61 2.85
N GLY A 193 -15.52 -0.07 1.72
CA GLY A 193 -14.71 -1.26 1.62
C GLY A 193 -13.23 -0.98 1.91
N ASN A 194 -12.69 0.12 1.39
CA ASN A 194 -11.30 0.52 1.65
C ASN A 194 -11.11 1.03 3.10
N LEU A 195 -12.10 1.71 3.68
CA LEU A 195 -12.15 2.05 5.10
C LEU A 195 -12.10 0.80 6.00
N LEU A 196 -12.95 -0.20 5.71
CA LEU A 196 -12.96 -1.49 6.41
C LEU A 196 -11.64 -2.24 6.24
N ARG A 197 -11.05 -2.19 5.03
CA ARG A 197 -9.70 -2.73 4.79
C ARG A 197 -8.67 -2.10 5.73
N GLY A 198 -8.73 -0.78 5.90
CA GLY A 198 -7.89 -0.04 6.85
C GLY A 198 -8.03 -0.51 8.28
N ILE A 199 -9.27 -0.63 8.77
CA ILE A 199 -9.59 -1.14 10.12
C ILE A 199 -9.07 -2.57 10.32
N GLY A 200 -9.25 -3.44 9.33
CA GLY A 200 -8.81 -4.83 9.38
C GLY A 200 -7.30 -5.00 9.35
N GLU A 201 -6.58 -4.10 8.67
CA GLU A 201 -5.12 -4.14 8.57
C GLU A 201 -4.42 -3.67 9.85
N THR A 202 -5.08 -2.79 10.61
CA THR A 202 -4.57 -2.19 11.85
C THR A 202 -3.87 -3.16 12.83
N PRO A 203 -4.46 -4.30 13.26
CA PRO A 203 -3.83 -5.20 14.22
C PRO A 203 -2.62 -5.96 13.70
N ILE A 204 -2.48 -6.11 12.37
CA ILE A 204 -1.54 -7.04 11.76
C ILE A 204 -0.10 -6.67 12.11
N GLN A 205 0.28 -5.42 11.87
CA GLN A 205 1.65 -4.95 12.05
C GLN A 205 2.05 -4.77 13.52
N PRO A 206 1.35 -3.98 14.35
CA PRO A 206 1.75 -3.76 15.74
C PRO A 206 1.73 -5.06 16.55
N LEU A 207 0.67 -5.87 16.42
CA LEU A 207 0.58 -7.11 17.21
C LEU A 207 1.43 -8.24 16.62
N GLY A 208 1.54 -8.32 15.30
CA GLY A 208 2.33 -9.36 14.63
C GLY A 208 3.82 -9.23 14.91
N ILE A 209 4.36 -8.02 14.78
CA ILE A 209 5.78 -7.76 15.09
C ILE A 209 6.05 -7.90 16.59
N ALA A 210 5.17 -7.38 17.46
CA ALA A 210 5.34 -7.53 18.91
C ALA A 210 5.29 -9.00 19.35
N TYR A 211 4.39 -9.81 18.77
CA TYR A 211 4.35 -11.26 19.05
C TYR A 211 5.63 -11.94 18.55
N LEU A 212 6.11 -11.61 17.35
CA LEU A 212 7.34 -12.18 16.82
C LEU A 212 8.57 -11.82 17.68
N ASP A 213 8.67 -10.58 18.14
CA ASP A 213 9.79 -10.08 18.97
C ASP A 213 9.78 -10.70 20.38
N ASP A 214 8.60 -10.90 20.97
CA ASP A 214 8.47 -11.49 22.31
C ASP A 214 8.93 -12.96 22.37
N PHE A 215 8.71 -13.71 21.28
CA PHE A 215 8.96 -15.15 21.22
C PHE A 215 10.20 -15.56 20.42
N ALA A 216 10.80 -14.67 19.63
CA ALA A 216 12.07 -14.92 18.97
C ALA A 216 13.26 -14.76 19.93
N ASN A 217 14.34 -15.51 19.67
CA ASN A 217 15.61 -15.27 20.34
C ASN A 217 16.18 -13.92 19.88
N GLU A 218 16.88 -13.20 20.78
CA GLU A 218 17.36 -11.82 20.55
C GLU A 218 18.26 -11.70 19.31
N ASP A 219 19.04 -12.75 19.02
CA ASP A 219 19.92 -12.80 17.83
C ASP A 219 19.14 -13.00 16.51
N ASN A 220 17.93 -13.58 16.58
CA ASN A 220 17.16 -14.00 15.41
C ASN A 220 15.92 -13.13 15.15
N ALA A 221 15.45 -12.33 16.12
CA ALA A 221 14.26 -11.49 16.00
C ALA A 221 14.35 -10.52 14.81
N ALA A 222 15.47 -9.80 14.69
CA ALA A 222 15.72 -8.89 13.58
C ALA A 222 15.73 -9.59 12.22
N PHE A 223 16.25 -10.83 12.16
CA PHE A 223 16.24 -11.63 10.94
C PHE A 223 14.82 -12.03 10.52
N TYR A 224 14.01 -12.52 11.47
CA TYR A 224 12.61 -12.90 11.19
C TYR A 224 11.76 -11.70 10.78
N ILE A 225 11.91 -10.55 11.44
CA ILE A 225 11.25 -9.30 11.03
C ILE A 225 11.67 -8.94 9.60
N GLY A 226 12.96 -9.06 9.27
CA GLY A 226 13.47 -8.84 7.92
C GLY A 226 12.85 -9.77 6.87
N CYS A 227 12.67 -11.06 7.19
CA CYS A 227 11.99 -12.01 6.31
C CYS A 227 10.53 -11.60 6.03
N VAL A 228 9.77 -11.26 7.08
CA VAL A 228 8.37 -10.82 6.94
C VAL A 228 8.27 -9.57 6.05
N GLN A 229 9.14 -8.58 6.28
CA GLN A 229 9.16 -7.35 5.49
C GLN A 229 9.58 -7.59 4.04
N THR A 230 10.49 -8.53 3.78
CA THR A 230 10.88 -8.90 2.40
C THR A 230 9.71 -9.50 1.65
N VAL A 231 8.96 -10.42 2.29
CA VAL A 231 7.75 -11.00 1.71
C VAL A 231 6.68 -9.93 1.45
N ALA A 232 6.58 -8.93 2.33
CA ALA A 232 5.68 -7.80 2.14
C ALA A 232 5.97 -7.03 0.85
N ILE A 233 7.26 -6.80 0.52
CA ILE A 233 7.65 -6.08 -0.70
C ILE A 233 7.30 -6.85 -1.99
N ILE A 234 7.19 -8.18 -1.92
CA ILE A 234 6.76 -9.00 -3.05
C ILE A 234 5.26 -8.76 -3.35
N GLY A 235 4.44 -8.47 -2.35
CA GLY A 235 2.99 -8.26 -2.51
C GLY A 235 2.64 -7.22 -3.58
N PRO A 236 3.17 -5.99 -3.53
CA PRO A 236 2.87 -4.95 -4.51
C PRO A 236 3.30 -5.31 -5.93
N ILE A 237 4.38 -6.09 -6.13
CA ILE A 237 4.77 -6.60 -7.45
C ILE A 237 3.61 -7.40 -8.05
N PHE A 238 3.08 -8.36 -7.29
CA PHE A 238 1.94 -9.16 -7.72
C PHE A 238 0.65 -8.34 -7.84
N GLY A 239 0.42 -7.37 -6.96
CA GLY A 239 -0.73 -6.46 -7.02
C GLY A 239 -0.77 -5.65 -8.32
N PHE A 240 0.35 -5.02 -8.70
CA PHE A 240 0.44 -4.26 -9.95
C PHE A 240 0.43 -5.14 -11.20
N LEU A 241 1.03 -6.33 -11.16
CA LEU A 241 0.94 -7.29 -12.27
C LEU A 241 -0.49 -7.81 -12.45
N LEU A 242 -1.19 -8.13 -11.36
CA LEU A 242 -2.61 -8.48 -11.40
C LEU A 242 -3.45 -7.31 -11.94
N GLY A 243 -3.15 -6.09 -11.49
CA GLY A 243 -3.72 -4.85 -12.02
C GLY A 243 -3.52 -4.68 -13.52
N SER A 244 -2.31 -4.97 -14.01
CA SER A 244 -1.98 -4.94 -15.44
C SER A 244 -2.81 -5.95 -16.25
N LEU A 245 -2.99 -7.17 -15.73
CA LEU A 245 -3.81 -8.21 -16.36
C LEU A 245 -5.29 -7.81 -16.39
N CYS A 246 -5.84 -7.42 -15.24
CA CYS A 246 -7.23 -6.96 -15.11
C CYS A 246 -7.52 -5.74 -15.98
N ALA A 247 -6.59 -4.78 -16.07
CA ALA A 247 -6.74 -3.60 -16.91
C ALA A 247 -6.78 -3.91 -18.41
N LYS A 248 -6.25 -5.06 -18.83
CA LYS A 248 -6.29 -5.52 -20.24
C LYS A 248 -7.61 -6.19 -20.59
N LEU A 249 -8.34 -6.71 -19.61
CA LEU A 249 -9.65 -7.33 -19.80
C LEU A 249 -10.73 -6.26 -19.74
N TYR A 250 -11.73 -6.33 -20.62
CA TYR A 250 -12.85 -5.40 -20.58
C TYR A 250 -13.69 -5.58 -19.30
N VAL A 251 -14.26 -4.49 -18.78
CA VAL A 251 -14.99 -4.47 -17.49
C VAL A 251 -16.11 -5.51 -17.40
N ASP A 252 -16.90 -5.69 -18.46
CA ASP A 252 -18.05 -6.60 -18.52
C ASP A 252 -17.70 -7.94 -19.20
N ILE A 253 -16.50 -8.46 -18.92
CA ILE A 253 -16.05 -9.73 -19.48
C ILE A 253 -16.98 -10.89 -19.08
N GLY A 254 -17.42 -11.67 -20.07
CA GLY A 254 -18.38 -12.76 -19.89
C GLY A 254 -19.86 -12.35 -19.97
N PHE A 255 -20.17 -11.05 -19.96
CA PHE A 255 -21.53 -10.52 -20.13
C PHE A 255 -21.77 -9.93 -21.53
N VAL A 256 -20.70 -9.56 -22.25
CA VAL A 256 -20.76 -8.94 -23.58
C VAL A 256 -19.86 -9.67 -24.58
N ASN A 257 -20.30 -9.76 -25.84
CA ASN A 257 -19.47 -10.28 -26.94
C ASN A 257 -18.36 -9.28 -27.26
N LEU A 258 -17.11 -9.68 -27.02
CA LEU A 258 -15.91 -8.87 -27.29
C LEU A 258 -15.79 -8.45 -28.76
N ASP A 259 -16.34 -9.23 -29.68
CA ASP A 259 -16.32 -8.94 -31.12
C ASP A 259 -17.17 -7.73 -31.52
N HIS A 260 -18.01 -7.22 -30.63
CA HIS A 260 -18.81 -6.00 -30.85
C HIS A 260 -18.20 -4.76 -30.18
N ILE A 261 -17.09 -4.91 -29.47
CA ILE A 261 -16.39 -3.84 -28.77
C ILE A 261 -15.37 -3.23 -29.72
N ASN A 262 -15.64 -2.00 -30.17
CA ASN A 262 -14.77 -1.30 -31.13
C ASN A 262 -13.72 -0.39 -30.46
N ILE A 263 -13.57 -0.49 -29.14
CA ILE A 263 -12.60 0.28 -28.34
C ILE A 263 -11.41 -0.60 -27.93
N THR A 264 -10.23 0.00 -27.86
CA THR A 264 -8.99 -0.71 -27.51
C THR A 264 -8.52 -0.32 -26.10
N PRO A 265 -7.65 -1.09 -25.42
CA PRO A 265 -7.10 -0.73 -24.11
C PRO A 265 -6.32 0.59 -24.04
N LYS A 266 -6.05 1.24 -25.18
CA LYS A 266 -5.45 2.58 -25.26
C LYS A 266 -6.51 3.69 -25.30
N ASP A 267 -7.76 3.36 -25.56
CA ASP A 267 -8.85 4.32 -25.65
C ASP A 267 -9.12 4.95 -24.26
N PRO A 268 -9.31 6.28 -24.16
CA PRO A 268 -9.69 6.94 -22.91
C PRO A 268 -10.97 6.41 -22.27
N GLN A 269 -11.91 5.88 -23.06
CA GLN A 269 -13.16 5.27 -22.58
C GLN A 269 -12.99 3.80 -22.15
N TRP A 270 -11.79 3.22 -22.29
CA TRP A 270 -11.56 1.85 -21.85
C TRP A 270 -11.56 1.74 -20.32
N VAL A 271 -12.46 0.89 -19.82
CA VAL A 271 -12.52 0.46 -18.43
C VAL A 271 -12.19 -1.02 -18.35
N GLY A 272 -11.14 -1.33 -17.59
CA GLY A 272 -10.70 -2.69 -17.32
C GLY A 272 -11.53 -3.39 -16.25
N ALA A 273 -11.38 -4.71 -16.13
CA ALA A 273 -12.05 -5.54 -15.12
C ALA A 273 -11.48 -5.33 -13.70
N TRP A 274 -11.64 -4.11 -13.17
CA TRP A 274 -11.11 -3.65 -11.89
C TRP A 274 -11.66 -4.41 -10.68
N TRP A 275 -12.85 -5.00 -10.78
CA TRP A 275 -13.50 -5.75 -9.71
C TRP A 275 -12.85 -7.12 -9.47
N LEU A 276 -12.26 -7.72 -10.52
CA LEU A 276 -11.81 -9.11 -10.50
C LEU A 276 -10.66 -9.34 -9.52
N GLY A 277 -9.68 -8.44 -9.50
CA GLY A 277 -8.53 -8.60 -8.60
C GLY A 277 -8.88 -8.32 -7.14
N TYR A 278 -9.95 -7.57 -6.84
CA TYR A 278 -10.46 -7.44 -5.48
C TYR A 278 -11.07 -8.74 -4.97
N LEU A 279 -11.73 -9.53 -5.82
CA LEU A 279 -12.20 -10.87 -5.45
C LEU A 279 -11.05 -11.81 -5.13
N ILE A 280 -9.99 -11.78 -5.95
CA ILE A 280 -8.79 -12.59 -5.75
C ILE A 280 -8.07 -12.16 -4.46
N ALA A 281 -7.79 -10.87 -4.30
CA ALA A 281 -7.11 -10.31 -3.13
C ALA A 281 -7.90 -10.51 -1.83
N GLY A 282 -9.22 -10.31 -1.88
CA GLY A 282 -10.11 -10.55 -0.75
C GLY A 282 -10.14 -12.02 -0.34
N SER A 283 -10.21 -12.95 -1.31
CA SER A 283 -10.15 -14.39 -1.04
C SER A 283 -8.82 -14.82 -0.42
N ILE A 284 -7.69 -14.32 -0.96
CA ILE A 284 -6.36 -14.56 -0.39
C ILE A 284 -6.28 -14.03 1.06
N SER A 285 -6.84 -12.85 1.31
CA SER A 285 -6.87 -12.25 2.66
C SER A 285 -7.69 -13.06 3.66
N LEU A 286 -8.84 -13.61 3.23
CA LEU A 286 -9.66 -14.51 4.06
C LEU A 286 -8.93 -15.83 4.35
N LEU A 287 -8.26 -16.40 3.36
CA LEU A 287 -7.43 -17.59 3.55
C LEU A 287 -6.28 -17.32 4.53
N ALA A 288 -5.70 -16.11 4.49
CA ALA A 288 -4.62 -15.71 5.38
C ALA A 288 -5.07 -15.58 6.85
N ALA A 289 -6.37 -15.42 7.12
CA ALA A 289 -6.91 -15.38 8.47
C ALA A 289 -6.92 -16.76 9.15
N VAL A 290 -7.06 -17.86 8.38
CA VAL A 290 -7.32 -19.21 8.92
C VAL A 290 -6.26 -19.68 9.93
N PRO A 291 -4.94 -19.56 9.67
CA PRO A 291 -3.92 -20.07 10.60
C PRO A 291 -3.97 -19.40 11.98
N PHE A 292 -4.40 -18.14 12.07
CA PHE A 292 -4.41 -17.36 13.31
C PHE A 292 -5.45 -17.83 14.33
N TRP A 293 -6.47 -18.54 13.90
CA TRP A 293 -7.50 -19.10 14.79
C TRP A 293 -7.01 -20.31 15.59
N TYR A 294 -6.02 -21.02 15.05
CA TYR A 294 -5.45 -22.24 15.65
C TYR A 294 -4.17 -21.97 16.45
N LEU A 295 -3.64 -20.74 16.41
CA LEU A 295 -2.42 -20.39 17.12
C LEU A 295 -2.67 -20.12 18.61
N PRO A 296 -1.79 -20.58 19.52
CA PRO A 296 -1.95 -20.42 20.97
C PRO A 296 -1.82 -18.94 21.39
N LYS A 297 -2.35 -18.60 22.57
CA LYS A 297 -2.28 -17.23 23.14
C LYS A 297 -0.84 -16.77 23.40
N SER A 298 0.00 -17.70 23.84
CA SER A 298 1.40 -17.48 24.18
C SER A 298 2.19 -18.75 23.88
N LEU A 299 3.36 -18.62 23.27
CA LEU A 299 4.28 -19.74 23.10
C LEU A 299 5.03 -20.00 24.42
N PRO A 300 5.38 -21.26 24.75
CA PRO A 300 6.21 -21.56 25.91
C PRO A 300 7.56 -20.82 25.79
N ARG A 301 7.87 -19.96 26.75
CA ARG A 301 9.07 -19.12 26.72
C ARG A 301 10.32 -20.00 26.93
N PRO A 302 11.43 -19.76 26.21
CA PRO A 302 12.69 -20.44 26.52
C PRO A 302 13.11 -20.12 27.97
N ARG A 303 13.39 -21.18 28.76
CA ARG A 303 13.77 -21.10 30.19
C ARG A 303 14.97 -20.19 30.50
N SER A 304 15.77 -19.80 29.49
CA SER A 304 16.92 -18.91 29.67
C SER A 304 16.58 -17.46 30.03
N ARG A 305 15.30 -17.05 30.00
CA ARG A 305 14.84 -15.70 30.38
C ARG A 305 14.29 -15.60 31.81
N GLU A 306 14.17 -16.70 32.56
CA GLU A 306 13.73 -16.67 33.96
C GLU A 306 14.88 -16.37 34.94
N ASP A 307 16.12 -16.73 34.58
CA ASP A 307 17.25 -16.69 35.52
C ASP A 307 18.11 -15.41 35.46
N SER A 308 17.86 -14.50 34.52
CA SER A 308 18.57 -13.22 34.46
C SER A 308 17.78 -12.12 35.16
N ASN A 309 18.17 -11.79 36.39
CA ASN A 309 17.76 -10.61 37.17
C ASN A 309 18.08 -9.25 36.51
N SER A 310 18.32 -9.20 35.20
CA SER A 310 18.27 -7.98 34.40
C SER A 310 16.87 -7.81 33.81
N SER A 311 15.89 -7.58 34.69
CA SER A 311 14.55 -7.19 34.27
C SER A 311 14.62 -5.79 33.65
N SER A 312 14.87 -5.74 32.34
CA SER A 312 14.47 -4.61 31.50
C SER A 312 13.02 -4.26 31.84
N GLU A 313 12.76 -2.99 32.15
CA GLU A 313 11.45 -2.42 32.50
C GLU A 313 10.32 -2.79 31.51
N LYS A 314 10.65 -3.33 30.33
CA LYS A 314 9.70 -3.85 29.33
C LYS A 314 8.81 -5.00 29.82
N SER A 315 9.22 -5.82 30.80
CA SER A 315 8.41 -6.98 31.23
C SER A 315 7.46 -6.69 32.40
N LYS A 316 7.72 -5.67 33.22
CA LYS A 316 6.88 -5.35 34.38
C LYS A 316 5.48 -4.86 34.00
N PHE A 317 5.30 -4.33 32.80
CA PHE A 317 3.98 -3.87 32.34
C PHE A 317 3.05 -5.01 31.86
N ILE A 318 3.57 -6.24 31.73
CA ILE A 318 2.85 -7.37 31.12
C ILE A 318 2.68 -8.56 32.07
N MET A 319 3.49 -8.71 33.12
CA MET A 319 3.64 -10.00 33.83
C MET A 319 3.25 -10.07 35.30
N ASP A 320 2.68 -9.03 35.91
CA ASP A 320 2.09 -9.13 37.25
C ASP A 320 0.58 -9.43 37.15
N ASP A 321 0.22 -10.67 36.83
CA ASP A 321 -1.03 -11.27 37.34
C ASP A 321 -1.08 -12.79 37.07
N HIS A 322 -0.24 -13.55 37.74
CA HIS A 322 -0.55 -14.96 37.99
C HIS A 322 -1.45 -15.05 39.24
N THR A 323 -2.67 -14.53 39.12
CA THR A 323 -3.76 -14.93 40.02
C THR A 323 -5.08 -14.97 39.27
N ASP A 324 -5.60 -16.18 39.24
CA ASP A 324 -6.91 -16.58 38.75
C ASP A 324 -8.02 -15.68 39.32
N TYR A 325 -8.93 -15.20 38.46
CA TYR A 325 -10.37 -14.98 38.68
C TYR A 325 -10.93 -14.07 37.55
N GLN A 326 -11.53 -14.73 36.55
CA GLN A 326 -12.42 -14.10 35.57
C GLN A 326 -13.61 -13.46 36.27
N THR A 327 -13.61 -12.13 36.40
CA THR A 327 -14.84 -11.35 36.62
C THR A 327 -14.90 -10.17 35.65
N PRO A 328 -16.05 -9.91 34.98
CA PRO A 328 -16.21 -8.81 34.03
C PRO A 328 -16.05 -7.41 34.66
N LEU A 329 -16.04 -7.32 35.99
CA LEU A 329 -15.78 -6.08 36.74
C LEU A 329 -14.28 -5.73 36.80
N GLY A 330 -13.39 -6.75 36.84
CA GLY A 330 -11.93 -6.57 36.88
C GLY A 330 -11.34 -6.14 35.53
N GLU A 331 -11.90 -6.57 34.41
CA GLU A 331 -11.49 -6.10 33.07
C GLU A 331 -11.79 -4.61 32.86
N LYS A 332 -12.94 -4.11 33.35
CA LYS A 332 -13.28 -2.68 33.26
C LYS A 332 -12.36 -1.81 34.12
N ALA A 333 -11.99 -2.29 35.31
CA ALA A 333 -11.03 -1.61 36.18
C ALA A 333 -9.63 -1.53 35.52
N LYS A 334 -9.16 -2.64 34.92
CA LYS A 334 -7.89 -2.67 34.17
C LYS A 334 -7.87 -1.71 32.98
N ILE A 335 -8.98 -1.57 32.24
CA ILE A 335 -9.08 -0.64 31.10
C ILE A 335 -9.00 0.84 31.54
N MET A 336 -9.57 1.17 32.69
CA MET A 336 -9.58 2.55 33.18
C MET A 336 -8.21 2.99 33.72
N GLU A 337 -7.48 2.11 34.38
CA GLU A 337 -6.09 2.35 34.81
C GLU A 337 -5.16 2.49 33.60
N MET A 338 -5.36 1.64 32.60
CA MET A 338 -4.67 1.69 31.30
C MET A 338 -4.86 3.03 30.55
N ALA A 339 -6.07 3.59 30.56
CA ALA A 339 -6.33 4.89 29.93
C ALA A 339 -5.63 6.05 30.65
N ARG A 340 -5.36 5.91 31.96
CA ARG A 340 -4.73 6.94 32.79
C ARG A 340 -3.25 7.13 32.45
N ASP A 341 -2.56 6.05 32.12
CA ASP A 341 -1.12 6.08 31.78
C ASP A 341 -0.85 6.46 30.31
N PHE A 342 -1.86 6.36 29.45
CA PHE A 342 -1.71 6.62 28.01
C PHE A 342 -1.32 8.08 27.71
N LEU A 343 -2.03 9.05 28.29
CA LEU A 343 -1.80 10.48 28.02
C LEU A 343 -0.41 10.97 28.45
N PRO A 344 0.08 10.62 29.67
CA PRO A 344 1.44 10.95 30.10
C PRO A 344 2.53 10.38 29.18
N SER A 345 2.40 9.11 28.75
CA SER A 345 3.36 8.50 27.83
C SER A 345 3.40 9.22 26.48
N LEU A 346 2.24 9.58 25.94
CA LEU A 346 2.13 10.32 24.68
C LEU A 346 2.80 11.70 24.80
N LYS A 347 2.55 12.42 25.90
CA LYS A 347 3.15 13.73 26.18
C LYS A 347 4.68 13.66 26.31
N SER A 348 5.20 12.62 26.96
CA SER A 348 6.64 12.39 27.07
C SER A 348 7.30 12.17 25.70
N LEU A 349 6.64 11.40 24.83
CA LEU A 349 7.15 11.09 23.50
C LEU A 349 7.20 12.32 22.59
N PHE A 350 6.13 13.12 22.57
CA PHE A 350 6.09 14.38 21.81
C PHE A 350 6.94 15.51 22.43
N GLY A 351 7.31 15.39 23.71
CA GLY A 351 8.23 16.32 24.38
C GLY A 351 9.68 16.20 23.90
N ASN A 352 10.05 15.12 23.21
CA ASN A 352 11.38 14.96 22.64
C ASN A 352 11.49 15.67 21.27
N PRO A 353 12.23 16.79 21.17
CA PRO A 353 12.28 17.59 19.95
C PRO A 353 12.91 16.83 18.77
N VAL A 354 13.88 15.93 19.03
CA VAL A 354 14.53 15.13 17.98
C VAL A 354 13.54 14.14 17.38
N TYR A 355 12.76 13.47 18.23
CA TYR A 355 11.75 12.53 17.79
C TYR A 355 10.63 13.23 17.00
N PHE A 356 10.17 14.39 17.48
CA PHE A 356 9.16 15.18 16.78
C PHE A 356 9.63 15.66 15.40
N LEU A 357 10.85 16.20 15.31
CA LEU A 357 11.44 16.60 14.03
C LEU A 357 11.60 15.43 13.06
N TYR A 358 12.00 14.26 13.59
CA TYR A 358 12.08 13.03 12.80
C TYR A 358 10.71 12.63 12.25
N LEU A 359 9.65 12.65 13.07
CA LEU A 359 8.29 12.35 12.61
C LEU A 359 7.81 13.30 11.52
N CYS A 360 8.03 14.61 11.68
CA CYS A 360 7.68 15.60 10.66
C CYS A 360 8.40 15.34 9.34
N ALA A 361 9.71 15.10 9.39
CA ALA A 361 10.52 14.82 8.19
C ALA A 361 10.08 13.52 7.50
N SER A 362 9.86 12.44 8.26
CA SER A 362 9.38 11.17 7.72
C SER A 362 7.98 11.30 7.12
N THR A 363 7.08 12.08 7.73
CA THR A 363 5.73 12.30 7.20
C THR A 363 5.77 12.97 5.83
N VAL A 364 6.56 14.03 5.66
CA VAL A 364 6.73 14.70 4.36
C VAL A 364 7.34 13.77 3.32
N GLN A 365 8.33 12.96 3.71
CA GLN A 365 8.98 12.02 2.81
C GLN A 365 8.05 10.89 2.36
N PHE A 366 7.31 10.27 3.28
CA PHE A 366 6.34 9.23 2.95
C PHE A 366 5.18 9.79 2.13
N ASN A 367 4.71 11.00 2.42
CA ASN A 367 3.68 11.66 1.61
C ASN A 367 4.13 11.78 0.14
N SER A 368 5.36 12.25 -0.10
CA SER A 368 5.93 12.33 -1.45
C SER A 368 6.03 10.95 -2.12
N LEU A 369 6.49 9.93 -1.39
CA LEU A 369 6.62 8.56 -1.91
C LEU A 369 5.24 7.97 -2.30
N PHE A 370 4.27 8.01 -1.40
CA PHE A 370 2.93 7.47 -1.65
C PHE A 370 2.19 8.26 -2.72
N GLY A 371 2.34 9.60 -2.76
CA GLY A 371 1.80 10.43 -3.82
C GLY A 371 2.35 10.03 -5.20
N MET A 372 3.67 9.83 -5.30
CA MET A 372 4.29 9.35 -6.53
C MET A 372 3.76 7.96 -6.92
N VAL A 373 3.78 6.97 -6.02
CA VAL A 373 3.35 5.60 -6.34
C VAL A 373 1.89 5.55 -6.78
N THR A 374 1.03 6.34 -6.14
CA THR A 374 -0.42 6.37 -6.40
C THR A 374 -0.76 6.98 -7.76
N TYR A 375 -0.16 8.13 -8.11
CA TYR A 375 -0.52 8.87 -9.32
C TYR A 375 0.40 8.63 -10.51
N LYS A 376 1.54 7.96 -10.34
CA LYS A 376 2.46 7.64 -11.45
C LYS A 376 1.83 6.80 -12.57
N PRO A 377 1.01 5.75 -12.31
CA PRO A 377 0.36 5.02 -13.40
C PRO A 377 -0.52 5.96 -14.23
N LYS A 378 -1.32 6.78 -13.56
CA LYS A 378 -2.18 7.78 -14.18
C LYS A 378 -1.39 8.80 -14.99
N TYR A 379 -0.29 9.31 -14.45
CA TYR A 379 0.60 10.22 -15.17
C TYR A 379 1.14 9.58 -16.45
N ILE A 380 1.51 8.30 -16.41
CA ILE A 380 1.99 7.58 -17.59
C ILE A 380 0.89 7.43 -18.65
N GLU A 381 -0.35 7.15 -18.22
CA GLU A 381 -1.50 7.07 -19.11
C GLU A 381 -1.80 8.41 -19.80
N GLN A 382 -1.85 9.50 -19.02
CA GLN A 382 -2.24 10.83 -19.52
C GLN A 382 -1.14 11.51 -20.32
N GLN A 383 0.11 11.49 -19.83
CA GLN A 383 1.20 12.23 -20.44
C GLN A 383 1.78 11.51 -21.66
N TYR A 384 1.91 10.18 -21.59
CA TYR A 384 2.56 9.37 -22.63
C TYR A 384 1.57 8.55 -23.48
N GLY A 385 0.25 8.73 -23.29
CA GLY A 385 -0.79 8.03 -24.06
C GLY A 385 -0.68 6.50 -24.00
N GLN A 386 -0.11 5.96 -22.92
CA GLN A 386 0.03 4.51 -22.75
C GLN A 386 -1.23 3.91 -22.13
N SER A 387 -1.50 2.63 -22.42
CA SER A 387 -2.61 1.93 -21.78
C SER A 387 -2.34 1.73 -20.29
N SER A 388 -3.41 1.69 -19.49
CA SER A 388 -3.34 1.41 -18.04
C SER A 388 -2.63 0.10 -17.74
N SER A 389 -2.89 -0.93 -18.55
CA SER A 389 -2.19 -2.22 -18.44
C SER A 389 -0.67 -2.09 -18.56
N LYS A 390 -0.17 -1.32 -19.53
CA LYS A 390 1.27 -1.13 -19.74
C LYS A 390 1.90 -0.26 -18.64
N ALA A 391 1.20 0.78 -18.19
CA ALA A 391 1.65 1.60 -17.07
C ALA A 391 1.82 0.76 -15.79
N ASN A 392 0.80 -0.04 -15.44
CA ASN A 392 0.83 -0.94 -14.29
C ASN A 392 1.93 -2.01 -14.41
N PHE A 393 2.15 -2.56 -15.60
CA PHE A 393 3.23 -3.54 -15.86
C PHE A 393 4.62 -2.95 -15.58
N VAL A 394 4.89 -1.74 -16.08
CA VAL A 394 6.17 -1.04 -15.88
C VAL A 394 6.40 -0.73 -14.39
N ILE A 395 5.36 -0.36 -13.66
CA ILE A 395 5.47 -0.08 -12.23
C ILE A 395 5.74 -1.37 -11.44
N GLY A 396 4.97 -2.42 -11.69
CA GLY A 396 5.12 -3.72 -11.02
C GLY A 396 6.47 -4.37 -11.27
N LEU A 397 6.97 -4.35 -12.52
CA LEU A 397 8.18 -5.08 -12.91
C LEU A 397 9.48 -4.29 -12.71
N ILE A 398 9.45 -2.96 -12.84
CA ILE A 398 10.68 -2.14 -12.81
C ILE A 398 10.76 -1.32 -11.53
N ASN A 399 9.70 -0.59 -11.17
CA ASN A 399 9.78 0.38 -10.07
C ASN A 399 9.79 -0.31 -8.70
N ILE A 400 8.88 -1.25 -8.45
CA ILE A 400 8.77 -1.89 -7.13
C ILE A 400 10.00 -2.74 -6.80
N PRO A 401 10.56 -3.54 -7.71
CA PRO A 401 11.81 -4.25 -7.45
C PRO A 401 13.00 -3.32 -7.20
N ALA A 402 13.05 -2.15 -7.84
CA ALA A 402 14.09 -1.15 -7.55
C ALA A 402 13.98 -0.60 -6.12
N VAL A 403 12.76 -0.36 -5.63
CA VAL A 403 12.51 0.01 -4.22
C VAL A 403 12.94 -1.13 -3.29
N ALA A 404 12.59 -2.38 -3.62
CA ALA A 404 13.00 -3.56 -2.86
C ALA A 404 14.51 -3.68 -2.72
N PHE A 405 15.22 -3.50 -3.85
CA PHE A 405 16.67 -3.52 -3.90
C PHE A 405 17.29 -2.38 -3.07
N GLY A 406 16.69 -1.18 -3.09
CA GLY A 406 17.10 -0.06 -2.26
C GLY A 406 17.00 -0.35 -0.75
N ILE A 407 15.88 -0.92 -0.31
CA ILE A 407 15.67 -1.30 1.10
C ILE A 407 16.67 -2.40 1.50
N PHE A 408 16.81 -3.45 0.68
CA PHE A 408 17.68 -4.57 0.97
C PHE A 408 19.17 -4.19 0.99
N SER A 409 19.62 -3.43 -0.01
CA SER A 409 20.99 -2.93 -0.07
C SER A 409 21.31 -1.97 1.09
N GLY A 410 20.37 -1.11 1.48
CA GLY A 410 20.50 -0.26 2.67
C GLY A 410 20.73 -1.07 3.95
N GLY A 411 19.97 -2.15 4.14
CA GLY A 411 20.15 -3.08 5.27
C GLY A 411 21.51 -3.78 5.26
N ILE A 412 21.98 -4.24 4.10
CA ILE A 412 23.30 -4.86 3.95
C ILE A 412 24.41 -3.86 4.27
N VAL A 413 24.32 -2.63 3.77
CA VAL A 413 25.30 -1.57 4.03
C VAL A 413 25.39 -1.30 5.52
N MET A 414 24.25 -1.13 6.21
CA MET A 414 24.23 -0.94 7.66
C MET A 414 24.89 -2.09 8.42
N LYS A 415 24.60 -3.34 8.04
CA LYS A 415 25.14 -4.55 8.69
C LYS A 415 26.63 -4.74 8.41
N LYS A 416 27.06 -4.60 7.15
CA LYS A 416 28.44 -4.88 6.71
C LYS A 416 29.43 -3.87 7.27
N PHE A 417 29.05 -2.59 7.28
CA PHE A 417 29.92 -1.51 7.75
C PHE A 417 29.72 -1.15 9.22
N ARG A 418 28.80 -1.82 9.94
CA ARG A 418 28.48 -1.57 11.36
C ARG A 418 28.35 -0.06 11.65
N ILE A 419 27.56 0.61 10.82
CA ILE A 419 27.46 2.07 10.81
C ILE A 419 26.81 2.54 12.12
N SER A 420 27.46 3.50 12.81
CA SER A 420 26.91 4.14 14.00
C SER A 420 25.70 5.02 13.66
N VAL A 421 24.87 5.37 14.64
CA VAL A 421 23.67 6.21 14.43
C VAL A 421 24.00 7.53 13.71
N CYS A 422 25.08 8.20 14.11
CA CYS A 422 25.55 9.41 13.44
C CYS A 422 26.03 9.15 12.00
N GLY A 423 26.65 7.99 11.74
CA GLY A 423 27.03 7.58 10.39
C GLY A 423 25.80 7.29 9.51
N ALA A 424 24.76 6.67 10.07
CA ALA A 424 23.51 6.39 9.38
C ALA A 424 22.79 7.68 9.01
N ALA A 425 22.76 8.66 9.92
CA ALA A 425 22.22 10.00 9.63
C ALA A 425 22.98 10.71 8.49
N LYS A 426 24.32 10.64 8.47
CA LYS A 426 25.13 11.20 7.37
C LYS A 426 24.85 10.53 6.03
N LEU A 427 24.75 9.19 6.02
CA LEU A 427 24.41 8.44 4.81
C LEU A 427 23.00 8.76 4.31
N TYR A 428 22.04 8.89 5.23
CA TYR A 428 20.67 9.28 4.92
C TYR A 428 20.59 10.69 4.31
N LEU A 429 21.31 11.66 4.87
CA LEU A 429 21.40 13.01 4.31
C LEU A 429 22.07 12.99 2.93
N GLY A 430 23.18 12.26 2.79
CA GLY A 430 23.89 12.14 1.52
C GLY A 430 23.03 11.50 0.42
N SER A 431 22.31 10.42 0.73
CA SER A 431 21.41 9.76 -0.22
C SER A 431 20.21 10.63 -0.58
N SER A 432 19.67 11.41 0.37
CA SER A 432 18.58 12.35 0.12
C SER A 432 19.01 13.48 -0.82
N VAL A 433 20.19 14.08 -0.60
CA VAL A 433 20.75 15.11 -1.48
C VAL A 433 21.03 14.55 -2.88
N LEU A 434 21.64 13.37 -2.97
CA LEU A 434 21.88 12.70 -4.25
C LEU A 434 20.57 12.41 -4.98
N GLY A 435 19.56 11.90 -4.26
CA GLY A 435 18.23 11.65 -4.82
C GLY A 435 17.61 12.92 -5.39
N TYR A 436 17.67 14.03 -4.64
CA TYR A 436 17.19 15.33 -5.12
C TYR A 436 17.91 15.81 -6.39
N LEU A 437 19.25 15.69 -6.44
CA LEU A 437 20.03 16.04 -7.63
C LEU A 437 19.68 15.17 -8.85
N LEU A 438 19.43 13.87 -8.63
CA LEU A 438 18.97 12.97 -9.69
C LEU A 438 17.57 13.36 -10.19
N PHE A 439 16.63 13.68 -9.29
CA PHE A 439 15.31 14.19 -9.68
C PHE A 439 15.39 15.51 -10.44
N LEU A 440 16.28 16.43 -10.04
CA LEU A 440 16.52 17.67 -10.78
C LEU A 440 17.04 17.41 -12.20
N SER A 441 17.88 16.38 -12.39
CA SER A 441 18.38 16.03 -13.73
C SER A 441 17.28 15.59 -14.70
N LEU A 442 16.13 15.09 -14.20
CA LEU A 442 15.00 14.73 -15.04
C LEU A 442 14.41 15.94 -15.79
N PHE A 443 14.56 17.16 -15.28
CA PHE A 443 14.12 18.36 -16.00
C PHE A 443 14.91 18.60 -17.30
N ALA A 444 16.12 18.05 -17.42
CA ALA A 444 16.90 18.12 -18.65
C ALA A 444 16.46 17.07 -19.69
N LEU A 445 15.73 16.03 -19.28
CA LEU A 445 15.24 14.96 -20.16
C LEU A 445 13.83 15.29 -20.63
N GLY A 446 13.72 15.91 -21.81
CA GLY A 446 12.44 16.19 -22.47
C GLY A 446 11.99 15.07 -23.42
N CYS A 447 10.68 14.97 -23.62
CA CYS A 447 10.07 14.20 -24.71
C CYS A 447 9.12 15.13 -25.48
N GLU A 448 8.83 14.79 -26.75
CA GLU A 448 7.77 15.49 -27.50
C GLU A 448 6.43 15.34 -26.78
N ASN A 449 5.70 16.46 -26.66
CA ASN A 449 4.39 16.47 -26.03
C ASN A 449 3.36 15.79 -26.94
N SER A 450 2.38 15.13 -26.33
CA SER A 450 1.26 14.55 -27.07
C SER A 450 0.45 15.63 -27.78
N ASP A 451 0.03 15.33 -29.02
CA ASP A 451 -0.80 16.22 -29.80
C ASP A 451 -2.22 16.30 -29.21
N VAL A 452 -2.63 17.49 -28.77
CA VAL A 452 -3.97 17.75 -28.22
C VAL A 452 -4.76 18.60 -29.21
N ALA A 453 -5.86 18.04 -29.70
CA ALA A 453 -6.78 18.73 -30.61
C ALA A 453 -7.32 20.02 -29.97
N GLY A 454 -7.28 21.13 -30.70
CA GLY A 454 -7.65 22.47 -30.25
C GLY A 454 -6.54 23.24 -29.53
N LEU A 455 -5.45 22.59 -29.11
CA LEU A 455 -4.33 23.24 -28.40
C LEU A 455 -3.03 23.21 -29.23
N THR A 456 -2.54 22.02 -29.58
CA THR A 456 -1.31 21.86 -30.39
C THR A 456 -1.62 21.55 -31.84
N VAL A 457 -2.76 20.89 -32.11
CA VAL A 457 -3.22 20.55 -33.46
C VAL A 457 -4.67 20.98 -33.61
N SER A 458 -5.06 21.52 -34.75
CA SER A 458 -6.47 21.81 -35.04
C SER A 458 -7.28 20.51 -35.13
N TYR A 459 -8.60 20.58 -34.95
CA TYR A 459 -9.49 19.43 -35.17
C TYR A 459 -9.43 18.86 -36.60
N GLN A 460 -8.85 19.59 -37.55
CA GLN A 460 -8.62 19.18 -38.94
C GLN A 460 -7.21 18.58 -39.18
N GLY A 461 -6.42 18.37 -38.12
CA GLY A 461 -5.08 17.78 -38.22
C GLY A 461 -3.96 18.75 -38.62
N LEU A 462 -4.26 20.05 -38.74
CA LEU A 462 -3.25 21.08 -38.99
C LEU A 462 -2.51 21.42 -37.69
N GLN A 463 -1.19 21.27 -37.67
CA GLN A 463 -0.35 21.70 -36.53
C GLN A 463 -0.54 23.20 -36.28
N LEU A 464 -1.05 23.55 -35.10
CA LEU A 464 -1.24 24.93 -34.68
C LEU A 464 0.09 25.45 -34.15
N LYS A 465 0.82 26.22 -34.96
CA LYS A 465 1.89 27.08 -34.42
C LYS A 465 1.24 28.12 -33.53
N MET A 466 1.30 27.94 -32.22
CA MET A 466 0.86 28.96 -31.25
C MET A 466 1.54 30.31 -31.54
N GLN A 467 0.77 31.26 -32.05
CA GLN A 467 1.11 32.69 -32.05
C GLN A 467 0.53 33.32 -30.77
N MET A 468 1.29 34.25 -30.20
CA MET A 468 1.00 34.92 -28.92
C MET A 468 -0.45 35.42 -28.85
N PHE A 469 -1.22 34.96 -27.86
CA PHE A 469 -2.48 35.59 -27.48
C PHE A 469 -2.25 36.59 -26.35
N ARG A 470 -2.66 37.84 -26.60
CA ARG A 470 -2.80 38.87 -25.56
C ARG A 470 -4.21 38.75 -25.01
N ASP A 471 -4.35 38.40 -23.74
CA ASP A 471 -5.65 38.34 -23.10
C ASP A 471 -6.17 39.74 -22.74
N LYS A 472 -7.49 39.92 -22.61
CA LYS A 472 -8.17 41.23 -22.41
C LYS A 472 -7.75 42.00 -21.14
N MET A 473 -6.95 41.40 -20.25
CA MET A 473 -6.39 42.01 -19.04
C MET A 473 -4.92 42.46 -19.18
N GLY A 474 -4.30 42.36 -20.35
CA GLY A 474 -2.97 42.95 -20.60
C GLY A 474 -1.78 42.19 -20.00
N THR A 475 -1.97 40.96 -19.53
CA THR A 475 -0.89 40.07 -19.08
C THR A 475 -0.19 39.40 -20.26
N HIS A 476 1.14 39.52 -20.32
CA HIS A 476 1.98 38.77 -21.26
C HIS A 476 2.29 37.38 -20.70
N VAL A 477 1.73 36.33 -21.30
CA VAL A 477 2.16 34.94 -21.06
C VAL A 477 3.29 34.63 -22.03
N TRP A 478 4.50 34.42 -21.50
CA TRP A 478 5.65 34.00 -22.29
C TRP A 478 5.68 32.47 -22.36
N CYS A 479 5.21 31.89 -23.46
CA CYS A 479 5.60 30.54 -23.87
C CYS A 479 6.68 30.67 -24.95
N LYS A 480 7.95 30.42 -24.58
CA LYS A 480 9.03 30.29 -25.54
C LYS A 480 9.66 28.91 -25.37
N TRP A 481 9.65 28.13 -26.46
CA TRP A 481 10.37 26.88 -26.75
C TRP A 481 10.88 26.11 -25.52
N ASN A 482 10.22 24.97 -25.26
CA ASN A 482 10.27 24.10 -24.08
C ASN A 482 9.18 24.42 -23.06
N TYR A 483 8.04 23.76 -23.27
CA TYR A 483 6.82 23.80 -22.47
C TYR A 483 7.03 23.35 -21.01
N ILE A 484 7.63 24.22 -20.19
CA ILE A 484 7.51 24.15 -18.73
C ILE A 484 6.57 25.28 -18.30
N CYS A 485 5.29 24.98 -18.08
CA CYS A 485 4.42 25.86 -17.31
C CYS A 485 4.72 25.64 -15.83
N ILE A 486 5.66 26.41 -15.27
CA ILE A 486 5.82 26.49 -13.82
C ILE A 486 4.77 27.48 -13.32
N GLY A 487 3.75 26.98 -12.62
CA GLY A 487 3.01 27.81 -11.68
C GLY A 487 3.96 28.18 -10.53
N LEU A 488 4.76 29.24 -10.69
CA LEU A 488 5.49 29.82 -9.59
C LEU A 488 4.47 30.54 -8.68
N PRO A 489 4.43 30.27 -7.37
CA PRO A 489 3.71 31.10 -6.43
C PRO A 489 4.17 32.55 -6.57
N CYS A 490 3.23 33.50 -6.58
CA CYS A 490 3.43 34.96 -6.72
C CYS A 490 4.51 35.58 -5.80
N TRP A 491 4.99 34.85 -4.79
CA TRP A 491 6.02 35.32 -3.87
C TRP A 491 7.41 35.47 -4.50
N LEU A 492 7.78 34.63 -5.48
CA LEU A 492 9.12 34.72 -6.11
C LEU A 492 9.23 35.84 -7.16
N SER A 493 8.12 36.27 -7.78
CA SER A 493 8.18 37.35 -8.78
C SER A 493 8.42 38.74 -8.15
N ASN A 494 8.00 38.93 -6.89
CA ASN A 494 8.22 40.19 -6.18
C ASN A 494 9.68 40.36 -5.74
N LEU A 495 10.38 39.28 -5.39
CA LEU A 495 11.81 39.36 -5.01
C LEU A 495 12.71 39.78 -6.19
N HIS A 496 12.35 39.40 -7.42
CA HIS A 496 13.14 39.79 -8.60
C HIS A 496 12.89 41.25 -9.01
N ARG A 497 11.74 41.83 -8.65
CA ARG A 497 11.40 43.22 -8.97
C ARG A 497 12.13 44.20 -8.03
N GLU A 498 12.26 43.88 -6.73
CA GLU A 498 13.00 44.72 -5.77
C GLU A 498 14.53 44.76 -6.00
N TRP A 499 15.11 43.74 -6.65
CA TRP A 499 16.55 43.73 -6.96
C TRP A 499 16.94 44.55 -8.20
N LYS A 500 15.97 44.91 -9.05
CA LYS A 500 16.22 45.65 -10.30
C LYS A 500 16.17 47.17 -10.14
N ASP A 501 15.53 47.65 -9.08
CA ASP A 501 15.38 49.10 -8.81
C ASP A 501 16.56 49.69 -8.02
N TYR A 502 17.61 48.89 -7.71
CA TYR A 502 18.82 49.35 -7.02
C TYR A 502 20.06 49.50 -7.90
N TYR A 503 19.98 49.11 -9.18
CA TYR A 503 21.04 49.34 -10.17
C TYR A 503 20.43 49.65 -11.54
N ILE A 504 19.93 50.88 -11.71
CA ILE A 504 19.96 51.72 -12.91
C ILE A 504 19.82 53.17 -12.45
#